data_AF-A0A1Y4UZI9-F1
#
_entry.id   AF-A0A1Y4UZI9-F1
#
_cell.length_a   1.000
_cell.length_b   1.000
_cell.length_c   1.000
_cell.angle_alpha   90.00
_cell.angle_beta   90.00
_cell.angle_gamma   90.00
#
_symmetry.space_group_name_H-M   'P 1'
#
loop_
_entity.id
_entity.type
_entity.pdbx_description
1 polymer ?
#
loop_
_entity_poly.entity_id
_entity_poly.type
_entity_poly.pdbx_seq_one_letter_code
_entity_poly.pdbx_strand_id
1 'polypeptide(L)'
;MNSRAENKKKAFSTERFVWELQRAFYSFKNSPVLAVILFQIAAFIVVHAKGAGSIYRDMIGILFLITLVSWFFTSVIHGNKKILICALILLTVGTMLQCIMEQEQIIKKPELLENGNPAAGLQLQYLLGFAAAFVAAGCYLKWKQISGMRMCRILVVLSLGLSMVTLIASRAVGNVRNWIHIGGMSIQTTELVKVLYVFIAAALLGTTERPSKQRIRVFYGVTVLEILMLAAQSEFGTMLLLLLIFLTFVFLFIPDIKIFIKTIVVMAILAALMIVTGIQLGRLADAGSFLGTNPLSSFFLSNYDKIANRFIYWLDPEKDALGLGYQLLKARESILLGGWFGTSSVTDLPVKTSDLVYPALIQRCGMIFAILVFFIFILMWLEGVRLFIRKGDRYHQAVGAGFVFMLFDQTLIIIAGSTGLCPLTGITLPFISSGGSSLVVTFMIVGIMIAVSSNVKWKGLTDNEEEFFKENAVFTKCHAYLRHLNDHIPHPDVRAAAGRLRGGRQTEAGGKGKHVSKGIRPGQNFGSRGKHSRVVRKAGKQKNVQ
;
A
#
# COMPACT_ATOMS: atom_id res chain seq x y z
N MET A 1 50.02 -24.22 11.15
CA MET A 1 49.27 -24.83 12.28
C MET A 1 48.66 -23.70 13.09
N ASN A 2 47.39 -23.38 12.81
CA ASN A 2 46.23 -23.59 13.69
C ASN A 2 46.25 -22.70 14.95
N SER A 3 45.18 -22.03 15.36
CA SER A 3 43.88 -21.70 14.79
C SER A 3 43.26 -20.80 15.87
N ARG A 4 42.97 -19.53 15.60
CA ARG A 4 41.99 -18.75 16.38
C ARG A 4 41.56 -17.47 15.66
N ALA A 5 41.46 -17.57 14.33
CA ALA A 5 40.52 -16.75 13.59
C ALA A 5 39.17 -17.50 13.58
N GLU A 6 38.54 -17.61 14.75
CA GLU A 6 37.17 -18.09 14.82
C GLU A 6 36.24 -17.01 14.27
N ASN A 7 35.98 -17.15 12.98
CA ASN A 7 34.70 -16.87 12.34
C ASN A 7 33.54 -16.74 13.35
N LYS A 8 33.26 -15.52 13.80
CA LYS A 8 31.90 -15.10 14.17
C LYS A 8 31.05 -15.03 12.89
N LYS A 9 30.90 -16.17 12.20
CA LYS A 9 29.70 -16.44 11.42
C LYS A 9 28.58 -16.37 12.44
N LYS A 10 27.73 -15.34 12.34
CA LYS A 10 26.47 -15.21 13.09
C LYS A 10 25.60 -16.42 12.74
N ALA A 11 25.89 -17.56 13.36
CA ALA A 11 24.99 -18.70 13.38
C ALA A 11 23.71 -18.22 14.05
N PHE A 12 22.59 -18.53 13.42
CA PHE A 12 21.26 -18.34 13.96
C PHE A 12 21.16 -19.24 15.20
N SER A 13 21.57 -18.73 16.37
CA SER A 13 21.57 -19.48 17.62
C SER A 13 20.13 -19.88 17.95
N THR A 14 19.92 -21.17 18.24
CA THR A 14 18.67 -21.74 18.72
C THR A 14 18.13 -20.96 19.92
N GLU A 15 18.99 -20.46 20.80
CA GLU A 15 18.58 -19.62 21.93
C GLU A 15 17.96 -18.29 21.48
N ARG A 16 18.49 -17.66 20.42
CA ARG A 16 17.91 -16.43 19.87
C ARG A 16 16.55 -16.69 19.23
N PHE A 17 16.40 -17.83 18.56
CA PHE A 17 15.12 -18.25 17.99
C PHE A 17 14.09 -18.55 19.09
N VAL A 18 14.48 -19.27 20.14
CA VAL A 18 13.63 -19.58 21.31
C VAL A 18 13.21 -18.30 22.03
N TRP A 19 14.10 -17.33 22.17
CA TRP A 19 13.79 -16.03 22.76
C TRP A 19 12.80 -15.21 21.92
N GLU A 20 12.99 -15.14 20.59
CA GLU A 20 12.02 -14.49 19.68
C GLU A 20 10.67 -15.21 19.71
N LEU A 21 10.65 -16.54 19.82
CA LEU A 21 9.44 -17.35 20.01
C LEU A 21 8.71 -16.97 21.30
N GLN A 22 9.37 -17.03 22.45
CA GLN A 22 8.78 -16.68 23.74
C GLN A 22 8.24 -15.24 23.73
N ARG A 23 8.97 -14.30 23.15
CA ARG A 23 8.54 -12.91 23.05
C ARG A 23 7.34 -12.72 22.11
N ALA A 24 7.30 -13.43 20.99
CA ALA A 24 6.13 -13.43 20.10
C ALA A 24 4.88 -13.95 20.83
N PHE A 25 5.02 -14.99 21.66
CA PHE A 25 3.96 -15.48 22.54
C PHE A 25 3.55 -14.44 23.60
N TYR A 26 4.49 -13.75 24.25
CA TYR A 26 4.16 -12.66 25.17
C TYR A 26 3.43 -11.49 24.49
N SER A 27 3.82 -11.16 23.25
CA SER A 27 3.10 -10.16 22.46
C SER A 27 1.67 -10.58 22.16
N PHE A 28 1.33 -11.87 22.18
CA PHE A 28 -0.01 -12.41 21.87
C PHE A 28 -1.04 -12.10 22.97
N LYS A 29 -0.64 -12.18 24.25
CA LYS A 29 -1.55 -12.05 25.40
C LYS A 29 -2.20 -10.67 25.54
N ASN A 30 -1.49 -9.61 25.16
CA ASN A 30 -2.00 -8.22 25.12
C ASN A 30 -2.17 -7.73 23.67
N SER A 31 -2.36 -8.65 22.72
CA SER A 31 -2.33 -8.37 21.30
C SER A 31 -3.68 -7.95 20.73
N PRO A 32 -3.71 -6.97 19.82
CA PRO A 32 -4.88 -6.75 18.96
C PRO A 32 -5.22 -7.93 18.01
N VAL A 33 -4.39 -8.98 17.92
CA VAL A 33 -4.73 -10.22 17.16
C VAL A 33 -5.97 -10.90 17.70
N LEU A 34 -6.13 -10.91 19.02
CA LEU A 34 -7.31 -11.51 19.62
C LEU A 34 -8.57 -10.84 19.09
N ALA A 35 -8.55 -9.51 18.88
CA ALA A 35 -9.65 -8.78 18.28
C ALA A 35 -9.92 -9.21 16.82
N VAL A 36 -8.88 -9.53 16.04
CA VAL A 36 -9.04 -10.04 14.67
C VAL A 36 -9.65 -11.45 14.66
N ILE A 37 -9.21 -12.32 15.57
CA ILE A 37 -9.77 -13.67 15.72
C ILE A 37 -11.24 -13.58 16.17
N LEU A 38 -11.55 -12.72 17.15
CA LEU A 38 -12.92 -12.47 17.57
C LEU A 38 -13.78 -11.91 16.43
N PHE A 39 -13.22 -11.03 15.59
CA PHE A 39 -13.90 -10.52 14.39
C PHE A 39 -14.17 -11.63 13.37
N GLN A 40 -13.24 -12.57 13.16
CA GLN A 40 -13.44 -13.73 12.30
C GLN A 40 -14.52 -14.69 12.82
N ILE A 41 -14.63 -14.86 14.14
CA ILE A 41 -15.71 -15.61 14.78
C ILE A 41 -17.04 -14.88 14.64
N ALA A 42 -17.07 -13.55 14.83
CA ALA A 42 -18.27 -12.75 14.62
C ALA A 42 -18.74 -12.82 13.16
N ALA A 43 -17.81 -12.78 12.20
CA ALA A 43 -18.11 -12.97 10.78
C ALA A 43 -18.73 -14.34 10.50
N PHE A 44 -18.27 -15.41 11.15
CA PHE A 44 -18.89 -16.74 11.03
C PHE A 44 -20.37 -16.72 11.43
N ILE A 45 -20.72 -16.04 12.53
CA ILE A 45 -22.11 -15.93 12.99
C ILE A 45 -22.98 -15.24 11.93
N VAL A 46 -22.49 -14.15 11.35
CA VAL A 46 -23.19 -13.40 10.28
C VAL A 46 -23.35 -14.26 9.03
N VAL A 47 -22.31 -14.97 8.60
CA VAL A 47 -22.35 -15.83 7.42
C VAL A 47 -23.30 -17.02 7.63
N HIS A 48 -23.29 -17.59 8.83
CA HIS A 48 -24.17 -18.68 9.21
C HIS A 48 -25.65 -18.24 9.19
N ALA A 49 -25.96 -17.06 9.73
CA ALA A 49 -27.30 -16.48 9.66
C ALA A 49 -27.78 -16.23 8.21
N LYS A 50 -26.86 -16.13 7.26
CA LYS A 50 -27.13 -15.98 5.82
C LYS A 50 -27.11 -17.29 5.03
N GLY A 51 -27.02 -18.44 5.71
CA GLY A 51 -27.11 -19.77 5.10
C GLY A 51 -25.81 -20.29 4.48
N ALA A 52 -24.71 -19.53 4.50
CA ALA A 52 -23.41 -19.94 3.94
C ALA A 52 -22.42 -20.47 4.99
N GLY A 53 -22.93 -20.88 6.16
CA GLY A 53 -22.12 -21.27 7.31
C GLY A 53 -21.30 -22.55 7.12
N SER A 54 -21.75 -23.49 6.28
CA SER A 54 -20.97 -24.69 5.93
C SER A 54 -19.70 -24.31 5.17
N ILE A 55 -19.84 -23.50 4.12
CA ILE A 55 -18.71 -23.02 3.29
C ILE A 55 -17.71 -22.23 4.14
N TYR A 56 -18.18 -21.32 5.00
CA TYR A 56 -17.28 -20.54 5.85
C TYR A 56 -16.59 -21.38 6.92
N ARG A 57 -17.22 -22.44 7.42
CA ARG A 57 -16.59 -23.37 8.37
C ARG A 57 -15.34 -24.02 7.77
N ASP A 58 -15.38 -24.33 6.48
CA ASP A 58 -14.22 -24.88 5.77
C ASP A 58 -13.14 -23.82 5.56
N MET A 59 -13.51 -22.53 5.55
CA MET A 59 -12.56 -21.43 5.39
C MET A 59 -11.91 -20.94 6.69
N ILE A 60 -12.61 -21.02 7.82
CA ILE A 60 -12.18 -20.40 9.08
C ILE A 60 -10.83 -20.95 9.58
N GLY A 61 -10.56 -22.24 9.37
CA GLY A 61 -9.29 -22.87 9.75
C GLY A 61 -8.09 -22.25 9.02
N ILE A 62 -8.22 -22.02 7.70
CA ILE A 62 -7.18 -21.36 6.89
C ILE A 62 -7.04 -19.89 7.29
N LEU A 63 -8.14 -19.19 7.55
CA LEU A 63 -8.10 -17.81 8.04
C LEU A 63 -7.36 -17.67 9.38
N PHE A 64 -7.61 -18.57 10.33
CA PHE A 64 -6.90 -18.62 11.61
C PHE A 64 -5.41 -18.91 11.41
N LEU A 65 -5.08 -19.87 10.54
CA LEU A 65 -3.70 -20.19 10.23
C LEU A 65 -2.96 -18.98 9.64
N ILE A 66 -3.53 -18.33 8.63
CA ILE A 66 -2.98 -17.12 8.01
C ILE A 66 -2.80 -16.02 9.05
N THR A 67 -3.79 -15.81 9.93
CA THR A 67 -3.75 -14.79 10.99
C THR A 67 -2.61 -15.03 11.96
N LEU A 68 -2.51 -16.25 12.50
CA LEU A 68 -1.50 -16.61 13.49
C LEU A 68 -0.08 -16.57 12.90
N VAL A 69 0.10 -17.15 11.72
CA VAL A 69 1.41 -17.24 11.07
C VAL A 69 1.87 -15.87 10.56
N SER A 70 0.96 -15.04 10.00
CA SER A 70 1.28 -13.65 9.64
C SER A 70 1.67 -12.81 10.84
N TRP A 71 0.96 -12.98 11.96
CA TRP A 71 1.26 -12.25 13.19
C TRP A 71 2.62 -12.63 13.76
N PHE A 72 2.89 -13.94 13.83
CA PHE A 72 4.17 -14.45 14.27
C PHE A 72 5.30 -13.88 13.39
N PHE A 73 5.19 -14.03 12.08
CA PHE A 73 6.18 -13.50 11.14
C PHE A 73 6.41 -12.00 11.32
N THR A 74 5.34 -11.21 11.32
CA THR A 74 5.41 -9.75 11.51
C THR A 74 6.07 -9.36 12.83
N SER A 75 5.85 -10.15 13.89
CA SER A 75 6.49 -9.94 15.18
C SER A 75 7.99 -10.26 15.14
N VAL A 76 8.40 -11.36 14.49
CA VAL A 76 9.81 -11.73 14.33
C VAL A 76 10.58 -10.66 13.54
N ILE A 77 10.02 -10.18 12.42
CA ILE A 77 10.68 -9.15 11.61
C ILE A 77 10.47 -7.73 12.16
N HIS A 78 9.77 -7.56 13.27
CA HIS A 78 9.45 -6.25 13.85
C HIS A 78 8.77 -5.31 12.83
N GLY A 79 7.85 -5.85 12.03
CA GLY A 79 7.05 -5.11 11.06
C GLY A 79 5.88 -4.37 11.69
N ASN A 80 5.23 -3.50 10.92
CA ASN A 80 4.08 -2.72 11.34
C ASN A 80 2.83 -3.61 11.41
N LYS A 81 2.40 -3.89 12.65
CA LYS A 81 1.24 -4.72 12.97
C LYS A 81 -0.10 -4.10 12.55
N LYS A 82 -0.22 -2.76 12.45
CA LYS A 82 -1.48 -2.09 12.09
C LYS A 82 -1.86 -2.32 10.63
N ILE A 83 -0.88 -2.30 9.72
CA ILE A 83 -1.09 -2.65 8.31
C ILE A 83 -1.60 -4.09 8.20
N LEU A 84 -0.96 -5.02 8.93
CA LEU A 84 -1.39 -6.41 8.97
C LEU A 84 -2.83 -6.56 9.47
N ILE A 85 -3.20 -5.88 10.57
CA ILE A 85 -4.55 -5.93 11.13
C ILE A 85 -5.58 -5.46 10.11
N CYS A 86 -5.33 -4.34 9.41
CA CYS A 86 -6.25 -3.85 8.38
C CYS A 86 -6.41 -4.87 7.25
N ALA A 87 -5.30 -5.43 6.76
CA ALA A 87 -5.32 -6.45 5.71
C ALA A 87 -6.11 -7.71 6.14
N LEU A 88 -5.95 -8.19 7.37
CA LEU A 88 -6.66 -9.35 7.89
C LEU A 88 -8.15 -9.09 8.10
N ILE A 89 -8.54 -7.89 8.54
CA ILE A 89 -9.95 -7.49 8.64
C ILE A 89 -10.58 -7.46 7.25
N LEU A 90 -9.93 -6.81 6.27
CA LEU A 90 -10.40 -6.76 4.88
C LEU A 90 -10.49 -8.15 4.25
N LEU A 91 -9.50 -9.02 4.48
CA LEU A 91 -9.52 -10.41 4.04
C LEU A 91 -10.71 -11.16 4.63
N THR A 92 -10.98 -10.99 5.93
CA THR A 92 -12.12 -11.63 6.61
C THR A 92 -13.46 -11.17 6.03
N VAL A 93 -13.61 -9.87 5.76
CA VAL A 93 -14.80 -9.32 5.08
C VAL A 93 -14.94 -9.89 3.67
N GLY A 94 -13.83 -9.99 2.93
CA GLY A 94 -13.78 -10.64 1.62
C GLY A 94 -14.24 -12.09 1.66
N THR A 95 -13.71 -12.89 2.59
CA THR A 95 -14.11 -14.30 2.76
C THR A 95 -15.60 -14.41 3.09
N MET A 96 -16.09 -13.58 4.02
CA MET A 96 -17.51 -13.53 4.36
C MET A 96 -18.37 -13.31 3.12
N LEU A 97 -18.06 -12.29 2.32
CA LEU A 97 -18.85 -11.95 1.14
C LEU A 97 -18.77 -13.05 0.07
N GLN A 98 -17.59 -13.61 -0.17
CA GLN A 98 -17.40 -14.66 -1.18
C GLN A 98 -18.13 -15.96 -0.80
N CYS A 99 -18.10 -16.37 0.47
CA CYS A 99 -18.89 -17.52 0.92
C CYS A 99 -20.40 -17.31 0.72
N ILE A 100 -20.90 -16.10 0.99
CA ILE A 100 -22.32 -15.76 0.76
C ILE A 100 -22.66 -15.83 -0.73
N MET A 101 -21.78 -15.34 -1.60
CA MET A 101 -21.98 -15.39 -3.05
C MET A 101 -21.93 -16.81 -3.62
N GLU A 102 -21.01 -17.64 -3.11
CA GLU A 102 -20.88 -19.03 -3.53
C GLU A 102 -22.11 -19.83 -3.15
N GLN A 103 -22.64 -19.63 -1.94
CA GLN A 103 -23.89 -20.24 -1.51
C GLN A 103 -25.05 -19.87 -2.45
N GLU A 104 -25.10 -18.63 -2.93
CA GLU A 104 -26.12 -18.19 -3.88
C GLU A 104 -25.95 -18.86 -5.26
N GLN A 105 -24.71 -19.06 -5.71
CA GLN A 105 -24.42 -19.80 -6.95
C GLN A 105 -24.90 -21.25 -6.85
N ILE A 106 -24.64 -21.90 -5.71
CA ILE A 106 -25.07 -23.28 -5.44
C ILE A 106 -26.60 -23.40 -5.42
N ILE A 107 -27.30 -22.45 -4.80
CA ILE A 107 -28.77 -22.45 -4.79
C ILE A 107 -29.33 -22.36 -6.22
N LYS A 108 -28.67 -21.62 -7.11
CA LYS A 108 -29.08 -21.49 -8.53
C LYS A 108 -28.67 -22.70 -9.37
N LYS A 109 -27.55 -23.34 -9.04
CA LYS A 109 -26.96 -24.47 -9.76
C LYS A 109 -26.56 -25.58 -8.77
N PRO A 110 -27.49 -26.44 -8.37
CA PRO A 110 -27.24 -27.50 -7.39
C PRO A 110 -26.12 -28.46 -7.80
N GLU A 111 -25.93 -28.65 -9.12
CA GLU A 111 -24.86 -29.46 -9.73
C GLU A 111 -23.45 -29.07 -9.26
N LEU A 112 -23.25 -27.83 -8.80
CA LEU A 112 -21.95 -27.38 -8.27
C LEU A 112 -21.53 -28.13 -7.00
N LEU A 113 -22.47 -28.71 -6.25
CA LEU A 113 -22.16 -29.55 -5.08
C LEU A 113 -21.56 -30.89 -5.46
N GLU A 114 -21.82 -31.38 -6.68
CA GLU A 114 -21.25 -32.65 -7.17
C GLU A 114 -19.76 -32.50 -7.50
N ASN A 115 -19.30 -31.27 -7.77
CA ASN A 115 -17.92 -30.97 -8.13
C ASN A 115 -16.95 -30.88 -6.93
N GLY A 116 -17.42 -31.18 -5.72
CA GLY A 116 -16.61 -31.22 -4.50
C GLY A 116 -16.84 -30.02 -3.57
N ASN A 117 -15.84 -29.70 -2.74
CA ASN A 117 -15.98 -28.65 -1.74
C ASN A 117 -16.05 -27.26 -2.42
N PRO A 118 -17.15 -26.49 -2.25
CA PRO A 118 -17.29 -25.16 -2.87
C PRO A 118 -16.28 -24.13 -2.37
N ALA A 119 -15.70 -24.32 -1.17
CA ALA A 119 -14.64 -23.46 -0.67
C ALA A 119 -13.27 -23.74 -1.29
N ALA A 120 -13.06 -24.90 -1.93
CA ALA A 120 -11.72 -25.38 -2.32
C ALA A 120 -10.97 -24.42 -3.24
N GLY A 121 -11.65 -23.81 -4.21
CA GLY A 121 -11.04 -22.83 -5.12
C GLY A 121 -10.51 -21.61 -4.37
N LEU A 122 -11.29 -21.10 -3.41
CA LEU A 122 -10.89 -19.96 -2.58
C LEU A 122 -9.77 -20.33 -1.60
N GLN A 123 -9.84 -21.52 -0.99
CA GLN A 123 -8.77 -22.06 -0.14
C GLN A 123 -7.44 -22.13 -0.87
N LEU A 124 -7.43 -22.65 -2.11
CA LEU A 124 -6.23 -22.73 -2.94
C LEU A 124 -5.65 -21.34 -3.21
N GLN A 125 -6.48 -20.35 -3.56
CA GLN A 125 -6.03 -18.97 -3.78
C GLN A 125 -5.40 -18.36 -2.52
N TYR A 126 -5.97 -18.62 -1.34
CA TYR A 126 -5.45 -18.11 -0.07
C TYR A 126 -4.10 -18.75 0.26
N LEU A 127 -3.95 -20.06 0.05
CA LEU A 127 -2.68 -20.76 0.27
C LEU A 127 -1.60 -20.28 -0.70
N LEU A 128 -1.92 -20.15 -1.99
CA LEU A 128 -0.99 -19.63 -3.00
C LEU A 128 -0.62 -18.18 -2.72
N GLY A 129 -1.59 -17.33 -2.37
CA GLY A 129 -1.36 -15.94 -1.99
C GLY A 129 -0.47 -15.83 -0.77
N PHE A 130 -0.72 -16.63 0.25
CA PHE A 130 0.06 -16.66 1.46
C PHE A 130 1.50 -17.13 1.23
N ALA A 131 1.69 -18.18 0.44
CA ALA A 131 3.02 -18.64 0.02
C ALA A 131 3.75 -17.53 -0.77
N ALA A 132 3.08 -16.86 -1.72
CA ALA A 132 3.64 -15.76 -2.48
C ALA A 132 4.04 -14.57 -1.59
N ALA A 133 3.23 -14.22 -0.59
CA ALA A 133 3.55 -13.18 0.39
C ALA A 133 4.84 -13.51 1.16
N PHE A 134 4.98 -14.75 1.64
CA PHE A 134 6.17 -15.19 2.35
C PHE A 134 7.42 -15.19 1.49
N VAL A 135 7.31 -15.74 0.28
CA VAL A 135 8.42 -15.76 -0.67
C VAL A 135 8.84 -14.34 -1.02
N ALA A 136 7.90 -13.45 -1.35
CA ALA A 136 8.22 -12.08 -1.70
C ALA A 136 8.80 -11.28 -0.52
N ALA A 137 8.25 -11.43 0.68
CA ALA A 137 8.81 -10.82 1.89
C ALA A 137 10.23 -11.33 2.17
N GLY A 138 10.45 -12.64 2.09
CA GLY A 138 11.75 -13.28 2.29
C GLY A 138 12.79 -12.87 1.24
N CYS A 139 12.40 -12.85 -0.03
CA CYS A 139 13.22 -12.37 -1.14
C CYS A 139 13.59 -10.91 -0.93
N TYR A 140 12.63 -10.06 -0.59
CA TYR A 140 12.88 -8.63 -0.33
C TYR A 140 13.91 -8.46 0.79
N LEU A 141 13.71 -9.09 1.96
CA LEU A 141 14.61 -8.98 3.12
C LEU A 141 16.03 -9.49 2.85
N LYS A 142 16.20 -10.49 1.97
CA LYS A 142 17.52 -11.03 1.62
C LYS A 142 18.22 -10.25 0.51
N TRP A 143 17.47 -9.61 -0.39
CA TRP A 143 18.01 -9.03 -1.61
C TRP A 143 18.56 -7.61 -1.40
N LYS A 144 19.80 -7.53 -0.91
CA LYS A 144 20.47 -6.25 -0.62
C LYS A 144 20.69 -5.32 -1.81
N GLN A 145 20.81 -5.86 -3.03
CA GLN A 145 21.15 -5.09 -4.23
C GLN A 145 19.93 -4.74 -5.09
N ILE A 146 18.71 -4.81 -4.53
CA ILE A 146 17.47 -4.58 -5.28
C ILE A 146 17.37 -3.14 -5.82
N SER A 147 18.00 -2.17 -5.15
CA SER A 147 18.03 -0.75 -5.56
C SER A 147 19.03 -0.43 -6.68
N GLY A 148 19.86 -1.39 -7.11
CA GLY A 148 20.90 -1.15 -8.10
C GLY A 148 20.36 -0.94 -9.51
N MET A 149 21.00 -0.05 -10.30
CA MET A 149 20.60 0.20 -11.70
C MET A 149 20.68 -1.05 -12.60
N ARG A 150 21.55 -2.02 -12.28
CA ARG A 150 21.57 -3.31 -12.97
C ARG A 150 20.28 -4.08 -12.74
N MET A 151 19.80 -4.12 -11.50
CA MET A 151 18.53 -4.74 -11.16
C MET A 151 17.36 -4.00 -11.79
N CYS A 152 17.36 -2.67 -11.74
CA CYS A 152 16.35 -1.85 -12.42
C CYS A 152 16.20 -2.21 -13.90
N ARG A 153 17.31 -2.41 -14.64
CA ARG A 153 17.26 -2.85 -16.04
C ARG A 153 16.67 -4.24 -16.22
N ILE A 154 17.02 -5.18 -15.33
CA ILE A 154 16.44 -6.54 -15.34
C ILE A 154 14.93 -6.48 -15.10
N LEU A 155 14.48 -5.68 -14.13
CA LEU A 155 13.07 -5.51 -13.82
C LEU A 155 12.29 -4.88 -14.98
N VAL A 156 12.87 -3.89 -15.67
CA VAL A 156 12.27 -3.29 -16.88
C VAL A 156 12.12 -4.34 -18.00
N VAL A 157 13.18 -5.09 -18.29
CA VAL A 157 13.14 -6.14 -19.32
C VAL A 157 12.14 -7.23 -18.95
N LEU A 158 12.08 -7.61 -17.67
CA LEU A 158 11.13 -8.61 -17.18
C LEU A 158 9.68 -8.10 -17.31
N SER A 159 9.41 -6.85 -16.90
CA SER A 159 8.08 -6.24 -16.96
C SER A 159 7.57 -6.17 -18.41
N LEU A 160 8.39 -5.61 -19.30
CA LEU A 160 8.07 -5.53 -20.73
C LEU A 160 7.98 -6.92 -21.37
N GLY A 161 8.84 -7.86 -20.97
CA GLY A 161 8.81 -9.24 -21.42
C GLY A 161 7.50 -9.93 -21.05
N LEU A 162 7.02 -9.75 -19.82
CA LEU A 162 5.72 -10.28 -19.39
C LEU A 162 4.58 -9.66 -20.18
N SER A 163 4.57 -8.33 -20.37
CA SER A 163 3.56 -7.64 -21.19
C SER A 163 3.56 -8.15 -22.63
N MET A 164 4.74 -8.37 -23.22
CA MET A 164 4.89 -8.90 -24.58
C MET A 164 4.43 -10.35 -24.70
N VAL A 165 4.84 -11.23 -23.76
CA VAL A 165 4.42 -12.63 -23.73
C VAL A 165 2.90 -12.72 -23.66
N THR A 166 2.27 -11.87 -22.86
CA THR A 166 0.81 -11.83 -22.71
C THR A 166 0.13 -11.46 -24.01
N LEU A 167 0.62 -10.42 -24.69
CA LEU A 167 0.07 -9.96 -25.96
C LEU A 167 0.19 -11.01 -27.08
N ILE A 168 1.25 -11.84 -27.05
CA ILE A 168 1.45 -12.94 -28.00
C ILE A 168 0.58 -14.15 -27.63
N ALA A 169 0.68 -14.63 -26.39
CA ALA A 169 0.00 -15.83 -25.91
C ALA A 169 -1.53 -15.67 -25.94
N SER A 170 -2.02 -14.46 -25.70
CA SER A 170 -3.42 -14.09 -25.82
C SER A 170 -4.02 -14.41 -27.19
N ARG A 171 -3.27 -14.21 -28.28
CA ARG A 171 -3.81 -14.35 -29.64
C ARG A 171 -4.20 -15.80 -29.96
N ALA A 172 -3.70 -16.75 -29.18
CA ALA A 172 -3.96 -18.17 -29.35
C ALA A 172 -5.31 -18.65 -28.78
N VAL A 173 -5.98 -17.85 -27.92
CA VAL A 173 -7.19 -18.28 -27.16
C VAL A 173 -8.45 -17.47 -27.54
N GLY A 174 -8.43 -16.79 -28.69
CA GLY A 174 -9.56 -15.95 -29.17
C GLY A 174 -9.46 -14.48 -28.75
N ASN A 175 -10.58 -13.75 -28.84
CA ASN A 175 -10.62 -12.28 -28.70
C ASN A 175 -10.43 -11.74 -27.26
N VAL A 176 -10.21 -12.60 -26.26
CA VAL A 176 -9.98 -12.20 -24.85
C VAL A 176 -8.48 -12.08 -24.61
N ARG A 177 -7.97 -10.84 -24.56
CA ARG A 177 -6.55 -10.61 -24.83
C ARG A 177 -5.57 -10.64 -23.65
N ASN A 178 -6.04 -11.04 -22.46
CA ASN A 178 -5.38 -10.66 -21.21
C ASN A 178 -5.15 -11.81 -20.24
N TRP A 179 -5.57 -13.02 -20.58
CA TRP A 179 -5.49 -14.19 -19.71
C TRP A 179 -4.65 -15.28 -20.34
N ILE A 180 -3.73 -15.84 -19.56
CA ILE A 180 -2.97 -17.03 -19.94
C ILE A 180 -3.57 -18.22 -19.19
N HIS A 181 -4.04 -19.23 -19.92
CA HIS A 181 -4.58 -20.46 -19.34
C HIS A 181 -3.49 -21.53 -19.30
N ILE A 182 -3.07 -21.94 -18.11
CA ILE A 182 -2.07 -23.01 -17.91
C ILE A 182 -2.66 -24.04 -16.96
N GLY A 183 -2.86 -25.28 -17.45
CA GLY A 183 -3.29 -26.41 -16.62
C GLY A 183 -4.60 -26.18 -15.86
N GLY A 184 -5.58 -25.50 -16.46
CA GLY A 184 -6.87 -25.19 -15.84
C GLY A 184 -6.88 -23.93 -14.95
N MET A 185 -5.74 -23.28 -14.73
CA MET A 185 -5.66 -22.00 -14.02
C MET A 185 -5.56 -20.83 -15.00
N SER A 186 -6.25 -19.73 -14.71
CA SER A 186 -6.13 -18.48 -15.45
C SER A 186 -5.20 -17.53 -14.71
N ILE A 187 -4.12 -17.12 -15.38
CA ILE A 187 -3.11 -16.20 -14.82
C ILE A 187 -3.12 -14.92 -15.63
N GLN A 188 -3.36 -13.80 -14.94
CA GLN A 188 -3.20 -12.47 -15.48
C GLN A 188 -1.81 -11.95 -15.12
N THR A 189 -0.95 -11.80 -16.10
CA THR A 189 0.44 -11.32 -15.97
C THR A 189 0.53 -9.84 -15.64
N THR A 190 -0.47 -9.04 -16.03
CA THR A 190 -0.53 -7.59 -15.77
C THR A 190 -0.58 -7.29 -14.27
N GLU A 191 -1.09 -8.24 -13.47
CA GLU A 191 -1.04 -8.20 -12.01
C GLU A 191 0.41 -8.21 -11.48
N LEU A 192 1.34 -8.90 -12.15
CA LEU A 192 2.77 -8.84 -11.80
C LEU A 192 3.45 -7.58 -12.35
N VAL A 193 3.06 -7.13 -13.55
CA VAL A 193 3.60 -5.91 -14.18
C VAL A 193 3.43 -4.70 -13.26
N LYS A 194 2.26 -4.52 -12.64
CA LYS A 194 2.01 -3.42 -11.69
C LYS A 194 2.92 -3.47 -10.45
N VAL A 195 3.28 -4.67 -9.97
CA VAL A 195 4.23 -4.84 -8.86
C VAL A 195 5.65 -4.48 -9.29
N LEU A 196 6.08 -4.97 -10.45
CA LEU A 196 7.41 -4.67 -11.02
C LEU A 196 7.55 -3.17 -11.29
N TYR A 197 6.50 -2.52 -11.76
CA TYR A 197 6.48 -1.10 -12.04
C TYR A 197 6.78 -0.26 -10.79
N VAL A 198 6.23 -0.60 -9.62
CA VAL A 198 6.54 0.08 -8.35
C VAL A 198 8.03 -0.02 -8.02
N PHE A 199 8.65 -1.18 -8.20
CA PHE A 199 10.10 -1.35 -7.99
C PHE A 199 10.94 -0.55 -9.00
N ILE A 200 10.55 -0.55 -10.27
CA ILE A 200 11.22 0.22 -11.32
C ILE A 200 11.13 1.73 -11.01
N ALA A 201 9.94 2.22 -10.66
CA ALA A 201 9.71 3.61 -10.28
C ALA A 201 10.55 4.01 -9.05
N ALA A 202 10.58 3.16 -8.03
CA ALA A 202 11.40 3.35 -6.84
C ALA A 202 12.91 3.36 -7.15
N ALA A 203 13.39 2.51 -8.06
CA ALA A 203 14.81 2.49 -8.44
C ALA A 203 15.21 3.76 -9.22
N LEU A 204 14.35 4.22 -10.14
CA LEU A 204 14.63 5.37 -11.00
C LEU A 204 14.51 6.71 -10.26
N LEU A 205 13.48 6.87 -9.43
CA LEU A 205 13.19 8.15 -8.76
C LEU A 205 13.51 8.15 -7.26
N GLY A 206 13.33 7.00 -6.59
CA GLY A 206 13.45 6.88 -5.14
C GLY A 206 14.86 6.66 -4.60
N THR A 207 15.92 6.60 -5.43
CA THR A 207 17.29 6.34 -4.95
C THR A 207 18.08 7.61 -4.60
N THR A 208 17.61 8.79 -5.00
CA THR A 208 18.34 10.07 -4.84
C THR A 208 17.37 11.20 -4.51
N GLU A 209 17.85 12.23 -3.80
CA GLU A 209 17.01 13.40 -3.45
C GLU A 209 16.45 14.15 -4.65
N ARG A 210 17.30 14.29 -5.67
CA ARG A 210 16.99 14.94 -6.93
C ARG A 210 17.33 13.97 -8.04
N PRO A 211 16.37 13.17 -8.54
CA PRO A 211 16.64 12.27 -9.64
C PRO A 211 17.16 13.04 -10.84
N SER A 212 18.18 12.49 -11.52
CA SER A 212 18.77 13.14 -12.68
C SER A 212 17.76 13.24 -13.82
N LYS A 213 17.92 14.26 -14.69
CA LYS A 213 17.06 14.41 -15.88
C LYS A 213 17.05 13.15 -16.77
N GLN A 214 18.15 12.40 -16.81
CA GLN A 214 18.20 11.13 -17.53
C GLN A 214 17.31 10.06 -16.88
N ARG A 215 17.34 9.89 -15.55
CA ARG A 215 16.48 8.93 -14.85
C ARG A 215 15.01 9.28 -14.99
N ILE A 216 14.67 10.58 -14.91
CA ILE A 216 13.30 11.06 -15.15
C ILE A 216 12.87 10.72 -16.58
N ARG A 217 13.70 11.00 -17.60
CA ARG A 217 13.38 10.64 -19.00
C ARG A 217 13.18 9.14 -19.18
N VAL A 218 14.02 8.31 -18.57
CA VAL A 218 13.87 6.84 -18.62
C VAL A 218 12.56 6.40 -17.95
N PHE A 219 12.20 6.99 -16.81
CA PHE A 219 10.95 6.68 -16.12
C PHE A 219 9.72 7.00 -16.99
N TYR A 220 9.71 8.16 -17.66
CA TYR A 220 8.65 8.51 -18.61
C TYR A 220 8.64 7.55 -19.79
N GLY A 221 9.80 7.21 -20.36
CA GLY A 221 9.91 6.28 -21.48
C GLY A 221 9.39 4.88 -21.15
N VAL A 222 9.75 4.34 -19.97
CA VAL A 222 9.22 3.04 -19.50
C VAL A 222 7.71 3.11 -19.29
N THR A 223 7.21 4.19 -18.69
CA THR A 223 5.77 4.36 -18.46
C THR A 223 5.00 4.41 -19.78
N VAL A 224 5.44 5.21 -20.75
CA VAL A 224 4.81 5.26 -22.08
C VAL A 224 4.80 3.89 -22.72
N LEU A 225 5.91 3.14 -22.66
CA LEU A 225 5.99 1.81 -23.26
C LEU A 225 5.03 0.81 -22.59
N GLU A 226 4.94 0.79 -21.27
CA GLU A 226 3.98 -0.07 -20.56
C GLU A 226 2.52 0.31 -20.85
N ILE A 227 2.21 1.61 -20.91
CA ILE A 227 0.87 2.08 -21.26
C ILE A 227 0.50 1.69 -22.69
N LEU A 228 1.42 1.77 -23.64
CA LEU A 228 1.19 1.31 -25.02
C LEU A 228 0.94 -0.20 -25.08
N MET A 229 1.67 -1.00 -24.30
CA MET A 229 1.46 -2.44 -24.22
C MET A 229 0.10 -2.80 -23.62
N LEU A 230 -0.30 -2.13 -22.54
CA LEU A 230 -1.60 -2.34 -21.90
C LEU A 230 -2.76 -1.86 -22.77
N ALA A 231 -2.58 -0.75 -23.49
CA ALA A 231 -3.55 -0.31 -24.49
C ALA A 231 -3.72 -1.34 -25.61
N ALA A 232 -2.63 -1.95 -26.08
CA ALA A 232 -2.67 -3.01 -27.09
C ALA A 232 -3.33 -4.31 -26.58
N GLN A 233 -3.29 -4.54 -25.27
CA GLN A 233 -4.01 -5.62 -24.57
C GLN A 233 -5.49 -5.26 -24.30
N SER A 234 -5.94 -4.03 -24.53
CA SER A 234 -7.25 -3.54 -24.08
C SER A 234 -7.44 -3.58 -22.54
N GLU A 235 -6.35 -3.47 -21.77
CA GLU A 235 -6.31 -3.49 -20.29
C GLU A 235 -6.55 -2.09 -19.68
N PHE A 236 -7.76 -1.56 -19.87
CA PHE A 236 -8.09 -0.19 -19.47
C PHE A 236 -7.88 0.09 -17.97
N GLY A 237 -8.36 -0.79 -17.10
CA GLY A 237 -8.28 -0.57 -15.65
C GLY A 237 -6.85 -0.58 -15.12
N THR A 238 -6.03 -1.54 -15.58
CA THR A 238 -4.61 -1.61 -15.21
C THR A 238 -3.83 -0.42 -15.77
N MET A 239 -4.16 0.03 -16.99
CA MET A 239 -3.60 1.25 -17.57
C MET A 239 -3.90 2.49 -16.72
N LEU A 240 -5.16 2.68 -16.29
CA LEU A 240 -5.55 3.78 -15.42
C LEU A 240 -4.81 3.74 -14.07
N LEU A 241 -4.71 2.54 -13.46
CA LEU A 241 -3.97 2.34 -12.21
C LEU A 241 -2.49 2.73 -12.37
N LEU A 242 -1.83 2.29 -13.44
CA LEU A 242 -0.42 2.63 -13.71
C LEU A 242 -0.21 4.12 -13.95
N LEU A 243 -1.15 4.81 -14.59
CA LEU A 243 -1.11 6.27 -14.73
C LEU A 243 -1.23 6.96 -13.36
N LEU A 244 -2.13 6.52 -12.48
CA LEU A 244 -2.24 7.10 -11.13
C LEU A 244 -0.96 6.87 -10.30
N ILE A 245 -0.38 5.68 -10.37
CA ILE A 245 0.91 5.38 -9.73
C ILE A 245 2.01 6.26 -10.33
N PHE A 246 2.06 6.41 -11.65
CA PHE A 246 3.00 7.29 -12.34
C PHE A 246 2.89 8.74 -11.83
N LEU A 247 1.68 9.32 -11.78
CA LEU A 247 1.46 10.66 -11.23
C LEU A 247 1.91 10.75 -9.77
N THR A 248 1.59 9.74 -8.96
CA THR A 248 1.99 9.67 -7.55
C THR A 248 3.51 9.71 -7.41
N PHE A 249 4.24 8.93 -8.21
CA PHE A 249 5.71 8.93 -8.18
C PHE A 249 6.31 10.25 -8.65
N VAL A 250 5.74 10.86 -9.71
CA VAL A 250 6.15 12.20 -10.16
C VAL A 250 5.91 13.22 -9.04
N PHE A 251 4.76 13.21 -8.38
CA PHE A 251 4.41 14.13 -7.31
C PHE A 251 5.31 13.98 -6.08
N LEU A 252 5.57 12.74 -5.64
CA LEU A 252 6.30 12.49 -4.40
C LEU A 252 7.82 12.60 -4.54
N PHE A 253 8.38 12.20 -5.68
CA PHE A 253 9.85 12.03 -5.84
C PHE A 253 10.50 13.02 -6.80
N ILE A 254 9.73 13.83 -7.51
CA ILE A 254 10.27 14.94 -8.30
C ILE A 254 9.93 16.26 -7.59
N PRO A 255 10.93 16.96 -7.03
CA PRO A 255 10.69 18.13 -6.16
C PRO A 255 10.14 19.37 -6.91
N ASP A 256 10.13 19.37 -8.24
CA ASP A 256 9.63 20.48 -9.04
C ASP A 256 8.16 20.26 -9.42
N ILE A 257 7.25 20.95 -8.73
CA ILE A 257 5.80 20.91 -8.98
C ILE A 257 5.44 21.31 -10.41
N LYS A 258 6.27 22.13 -11.09
CA LYS A 258 6.02 22.52 -12.49
C LYS A 258 6.10 21.31 -13.41
N ILE A 259 6.95 20.32 -13.09
CA ILE A 259 7.03 19.06 -13.86
C ILE A 259 5.72 18.30 -13.71
N PHE A 260 5.20 18.16 -12.50
CA PHE A 260 3.92 17.49 -12.25
C PHE A 260 2.76 18.15 -13.02
N ILE A 261 2.62 19.48 -12.94
CA ILE A 261 1.57 20.23 -13.66
C ILE A 261 1.73 20.07 -15.18
N LYS A 262 2.96 20.22 -15.71
CA LYS A 262 3.23 19.99 -17.14
C LYS A 262 2.83 18.59 -17.56
N THR A 263 3.09 17.57 -16.75
CA THR A 263 2.75 16.18 -17.05
C THR A 263 1.24 15.97 -17.10
N ILE A 264 0.47 16.56 -16.17
CA ILE A 264 -1.00 16.54 -16.23
C ILE A 264 -1.49 17.18 -17.52
N VAL A 265 -1.00 18.38 -17.86
CA VAL A 265 -1.40 19.10 -19.08
C VAL A 265 -1.07 18.29 -20.33
N VAL A 266 0.13 17.71 -20.41
CA VAL A 266 0.53 16.87 -21.54
C VAL A 266 -0.36 15.63 -21.65
N MET A 267 -0.67 14.94 -20.54
CA MET A 267 -1.58 13.80 -20.60
C MET A 267 -3.00 14.18 -21.01
N ALA A 268 -3.51 15.33 -20.56
CA ALA A 268 -4.81 15.84 -21.00
C ALA A 268 -4.83 16.14 -22.51
N ILE A 269 -3.75 16.77 -23.03
CA ILE A 269 -3.60 17.02 -24.47
C ILE A 269 -3.51 15.70 -25.25
N LEU A 270 -2.74 14.72 -24.76
CA LEU A 270 -2.61 13.41 -25.42
C LEU A 270 -3.95 12.65 -25.40
N ALA A 271 -4.70 12.70 -24.30
CA ALA A 271 -6.03 12.11 -24.22
C ALA A 271 -6.99 12.77 -25.22
N ALA A 272 -7.01 14.10 -25.30
CA ALA A 272 -7.81 14.83 -26.29
C ALA A 272 -7.40 14.47 -27.73
N LEU A 273 -6.10 14.39 -28.01
CA LEU A 273 -5.59 13.98 -29.32
C LEU A 273 -6.04 12.56 -29.67
N MET A 274 -5.98 11.62 -28.73
CA MET A 274 -6.42 10.24 -28.93
C MET A 274 -7.92 10.14 -29.24
N ILE A 275 -8.74 11.00 -28.62
CA ILE A 275 -10.17 11.09 -28.93
C ILE A 275 -10.37 11.61 -30.36
N VAL A 276 -9.70 12.70 -30.72
CA VAL A 276 -9.82 13.29 -32.07
C VAL A 276 -9.34 12.30 -33.13
N THR A 277 -8.20 11.63 -32.93
CA THR A 277 -7.68 10.64 -33.88
C THR A 277 -8.59 9.43 -34.00
N GLY A 278 -9.16 8.93 -32.90
CA GLY A 278 -10.14 7.85 -32.92
C GLY A 278 -11.39 8.21 -33.74
N ILE A 279 -11.96 9.39 -33.52
CA ILE A 279 -13.12 9.87 -34.29
C ILE A 279 -12.80 9.99 -35.78
N GLN A 280 -11.64 10.56 -36.13
CA GLN A 280 -11.28 10.74 -37.55
C GLN A 280 -10.98 9.42 -38.24
N LEU A 281 -10.28 8.49 -37.58
CA LEU A 281 -10.04 7.15 -38.12
C LEU A 281 -11.35 6.37 -38.29
N GLY A 282 -12.32 6.52 -37.39
CA GLY A 282 -13.64 5.91 -37.51
C GLY A 282 -14.38 6.39 -38.75
N ARG A 283 -14.46 7.72 -38.95
CA ARG A 283 -15.05 8.32 -40.15
C ARG A 283 -14.36 7.86 -41.45
N LEU A 284 -13.03 7.75 -41.42
CA LEU A 284 -12.24 7.27 -42.56
C LEU A 284 -12.49 5.78 -42.83
N ALA A 285 -12.72 4.97 -41.81
CA ALA A 285 -13.10 3.57 -41.94
C ALA A 285 -14.51 3.43 -42.53
N ASP A 286 -15.47 4.20 -42.04
CA ASP A 286 -16.85 4.24 -42.56
C ASP A 286 -16.91 4.69 -44.02
N ALA A 287 -16.04 5.63 -44.41
CA ALA A 287 -15.89 6.09 -45.79
C ALA A 287 -15.15 5.10 -46.71
N GLY A 288 -14.74 3.93 -46.21
CA GLY A 288 -14.02 2.91 -46.98
C GLY A 288 -12.60 3.30 -47.40
N SER A 289 -12.03 4.33 -46.79
CA SER A 289 -10.70 4.82 -47.17
C SER A 289 -9.59 3.84 -46.75
N PHE A 290 -8.53 3.70 -47.56
CA PHE A 290 -7.38 2.82 -47.27
C PHE A 290 -6.70 3.12 -45.92
N LEU A 291 -6.67 4.40 -45.51
CA LEU A 291 -6.12 4.81 -44.22
C LEU A 291 -7.01 4.40 -43.04
N GLY A 292 -8.32 4.23 -43.25
CA GLY A 292 -9.28 3.78 -42.25
C GLY A 292 -9.42 2.26 -42.18
N THR A 293 -9.22 1.55 -43.30
CA THR A 293 -9.47 0.10 -43.41
C THR A 293 -8.23 -0.79 -43.31
N ASN A 294 -7.02 -0.21 -43.18
CA ASN A 294 -5.82 -1.02 -43.06
C ASN A 294 -5.77 -1.81 -41.72
N PRO A 295 -4.94 -2.86 -41.61
CA PRO A 295 -4.89 -3.69 -40.40
C PRO A 295 -4.49 -2.93 -39.12
N LEU A 296 -3.65 -1.89 -39.25
CA LEU A 296 -3.20 -1.08 -38.12
C LEU A 296 -4.29 -0.14 -37.61
N SER A 297 -5.01 0.54 -38.50
CA SER A 297 -6.15 1.39 -38.17
C SER A 297 -7.28 0.56 -37.60
N SER A 298 -7.56 -0.61 -38.16
CA SER A 298 -8.56 -1.55 -37.63
C SER A 298 -8.19 -2.03 -36.21
N PHE A 299 -6.92 -2.34 -35.97
CA PHE A 299 -6.45 -2.69 -34.62
C PHE A 299 -6.57 -1.53 -33.64
N PHE A 300 -6.20 -0.31 -34.05
CA PHE A 300 -6.32 0.89 -33.23
C PHE A 300 -7.78 1.19 -32.90
N LEU A 301 -8.65 1.21 -33.92
CA LEU A 301 -10.09 1.45 -33.78
C LEU A 301 -10.74 0.43 -32.85
N SER A 302 -10.44 -0.86 -33.00
CA SER A 302 -10.97 -1.89 -32.10
C SER A 302 -10.62 -1.64 -30.62
N ASN A 303 -9.40 -1.17 -30.31
CA ASN A 303 -9.03 -0.85 -28.93
C ASN A 303 -9.63 0.48 -28.47
N TYR A 304 -9.65 1.48 -29.36
CA TYR A 304 -10.28 2.77 -29.12
C TYR A 304 -11.76 2.62 -28.80
N ASP A 305 -12.52 1.89 -29.62
CA ASP A 305 -13.95 1.66 -29.45
C ASP A 305 -14.23 0.95 -28.13
N LYS A 306 -13.44 -0.07 -27.76
CA LYS A 306 -13.56 -0.73 -26.45
C LYS A 306 -13.41 0.25 -25.28
N ILE A 307 -12.46 1.19 -25.37
CA ILE A 307 -12.25 2.19 -24.31
C ILE A 307 -13.36 3.24 -24.35
N ALA A 308 -13.69 3.78 -25.53
CA ALA A 308 -14.72 4.78 -25.73
C ALA A 308 -16.09 4.28 -25.25
N ASN A 309 -16.43 3.03 -25.56
CA ASN A 309 -17.66 2.37 -25.13
C ASN A 309 -17.79 2.33 -23.60
N ARG A 310 -16.70 2.23 -22.83
CA ARG A 310 -16.76 2.32 -21.36
C ARG A 310 -17.29 3.68 -20.89
N PHE A 311 -16.91 4.76 -21.57
CA PHE A 311 -17.41 6.11 -21.25
C PHE A 311 -18.83 6.33 -21.77
N ILE A 312 -19.13 5.85 -22.98
CA ILE A 312 -20.48 5.96 -23.57
C ILE A 312 -21.50 5.24 -22.68
N TYR A 313 -21.24 3.98 -22.31
CA TYR A 313 -22.15 3.18 -21.49
C TYR A 313 -22.14 3.58 -20.02
N TRP A 314 -21.14 4.34 -19.57
CA TRP A 314 -21.17 4.97 -18.25
C TRP A 314 -22.11 6.18 -18.22
N LEU A 315 -22.05 7.03 -19.25
CA LEU A 315 -22.91 8.22 -19.38
C LEU A 315 -24.36 7.85 -19.73
N ASP A 316 -24.54 6.88 -20.60
CA ASP A 316 -25.84 6.41 -21.07
C ASP A 316 -25.90 4.87 -21.05
N PRO A 317 -26.16 4.27 -19.88
CA PRO A 317 -26.11 2.81 -19.70
C PRO A 317 -27.16 2.04 -20.49
N GLU A 318 -28.25 2.69 -20.91
CA GLU A 318 -29.35 2.06 -21.66
C GLU A 318 -28.93 1.68 -23.09
N LYS A 319 -27.89 2.31 -23.62
CA LYS A 319 -27.30 1.99 -24.94
C LYS A 319 -26.64 0.62 -25.00
N ASP A 320 -26.38 -0.02 -23.86
CA ASP A 320 -25.77 -1.35 -23.79
C ASP A 320 -26.53 -2.25 -22.80
N ALA A 321 -27.68 -2.73 -23.24
CA ALA A 321 -28.60 -3.54 -22.46
C ALA A 321 -28.08 -4.95 -22.09
N LEU A 322 -26.97 -5.41 -22.66
CA LEU A 322 -26.42 -6.76 -22.42
C LEU A 322 -24.96 -6.75 -21.93
N GLY A 323 -24.25 -5.63 -22.02
CA GLY A 323 -22.84 -5.52 -21.65
C GLY A 323 -22.57 -4.70 -20.39
N LEU A 324 -21.66 -3.74 -20.50
CA LEU A 324 -21.21 -2.89 -19.39
C LEU A 324 -22.31 -1.95 -18.89
N GLY A 325 -23.18 -1.46 -19.78
CA GLY A 325 -24.32 -0.63 -19.41
C GLY A 325 -25.26 -1.37 -18.46
N TYR A 326 -25.63 -2.60 -18.80
CA TYR A 326 -26.42 -3.49 -17.96
C TYR A 326 -25.77 -3.77 -16.60
N GLN A 327 -24.46 -4.03 -16.56
CA GLN A 327 -23.73 -4.21 -15.30
C GLN A 327 -23.86 -2.99 -14.38
N LEU A 328 -23.72 -1.79 -14.94
CA LEU A 328 -23.86 -0.54 -14.19
C LEU A 328 -25.30 -0.30 -13.71
N LEU A 329 -26.30 -0.60 -14.53
CA LEU A 329 -27.72 -0.52 -14.14
C LEU A 329 -28.02 -1.46 -12.96
N LYS A 330 -27.53 -2.71 -13.02
CA LYS A 330 -27.68 -3.68 -11.93
C LYS A 330 -26.93 -3.26 -10.67
N ALA A 331 -25.75 -2.67 -10.81
CA ALA A 331 -25.02 -2.11 -9.67
C ALA A 331 -25.85 -1.03 -8.95
N ARG A 332 -26.44 -0.10 -9.70
CA ARG A 332 -27.31 0.96 -9.15
C ARG A 332 -28.55 0.37 -8.44
N GLU A 333 -29.21 -0.60 -9.09
CA GLU A 333 -30.37 -1.30 -8.52
C GLU A 333 -30.02 -2.00 -7.19
N SER A 334 -28.89 -2.72 -7.15
CA SER A 334 -28.42 -3.41 -5.94
C SER A 334 -28.02 -2.46 -4.80
N ILE A 335 -27.45 -1.30 -5.12
CA ILE A 335 -27.14 -0.27 -4.11
C ILE A 335 -28.44 0.26 -3.49
N LEU A 336 -29.45 0.55 -4.31
CA LEU A 336 -30.74 1.04 -3.85
C LEU A 336 -31.47 0.01 -2.99
N LEU A 337 -31.54 -1.23 -3.46
CA LEU A 337 -32.21 -2.32 -2.73
C LEU A 337 -31.46 -2.72 -1.44
N GLY A 338 -30.14 -2.54 -1.40
CA GLY A 338 -29.32 -2.79 -0.21
C GLY A 338 -29.67 -1.88 0.97
N GLY A 339 -30.10 -0.64 0.71
CA GLY A 339 -30.41 0.32 1.76
C GLY A 339 -29.29 0.48 2.80
N TRP A 340 -29.66 0.85 4.03
CA TRP A 340 -28.68 1.09 5.10
C TRP A 340 -28.09 -0.19 5.70
N PHE A 341 -28.88 -1.27 5.77
CA PHE A 341 -28.59 -2.49 6.54
C PHE A 341 -28.46 -3.77 5.71
N GLY A 342 -28.63 -3.67 4.39
CA GLY A 342 -28.62 -4.82 3.48
C GLY A 342 -30.02 -5.39 3.28
N THR A 343 -30.12 -6.24 2.27
CA THR A 343 -31.34 -6.95 1.90
C THR A 343 -31.05 -8.41 1.58
N SER A 344 -32.09 -9.24 1.75
CA SER A 344 -32.10 -10.62 1.27
C SER A 344 -32.60 -10.73 -0.17
N SER A 345 -32.98 -9.62 -0.80
CA SER A 345 -33.52 -9.58 -2.17
C SER A 345 -32.58 -10.21 -3.20
N VAL A 346 -33.17 -10.81 -4.24
CA VAL A 346 -32.53 -11.72 -5.21
C VAL A 346 -32.10 -10.99 -6.48
N THR A 347 -31.80 -9.69 -6.42
CA THR A 347 -31.29 -8.97 -7.60
C THR A 347 -29.99 -9.60 -8.03
N ASP A 348 -30.01 -10.29 -9.17
CA ASP A 348 -28.83 -10.99 -9.65
C ASP A 348 -27.82 -9.99 -10.22
N LEU A 349 -26.63 -9.98 -9.63
CA LEU A 349 -25.54 -9.12 -10.06
C LEU A 349 -24.62 -9.90 -11.01
N PRO A 350 -24.47 -9.45 -12.27
CA PRO A 350 -23.45 -9.99 -13.15
C PRO A 350 -22.06 -9.69 -12.55
N VAL A 351 -21.13 -10.64 -12.66
CA VAL A 351 -19.71 -10.42 -12.28
C VAL A 351 -19.54 -9.92 -10.83
N LYS A 352 -20.46 -10.32 -9.94
CA LYS A 352 -20.49 -9.88 -8.53
C LYS A 352 -19.25 -10.24 -7.72
N THR A 353 -18.48 -11.24 -8.18
CA THR A 353 -17.28 -11.71 -7.52
C THR A 353 -16.01 -10.90 -7.86
N SER A 354 -16.04 -10.05 -8.90
CA SER A 354 -14.96 -9.10 -9.22
C SER A 354 -15.44 -7.65 -9.25
N ASP A 355 -16.09 -7.22 -10.34
CA ASP A 355 -16.27 -5.82 -10.71
C ASP A 355 -17.38 -5.15 -9.90
N LEU A 356 -18.43 -5.92 -9.58
CA LEU A 356 -19.59 -5.46 -8.83
C LEU A 356 -19.56 -5.95 -7.36
N VAL A 357 -18.38 -6.27 -6.84
CA VAL A 357 -18.24 -6.78 -5.48
C VAL A 357 -18.64 -5.75 -4.41
N TYR A 358 -18.40 -4.46 -4.65
CA TYR A 358 -18.76 -3.40 -3.70
C TYR A 358 -20.28 -3.12 -3.68
N PRO A 359 -20.98 -3.03 -4.83
CA PRO A 359 -22.45 -3.07 -4.88
C PRO A 359 -23.03 -4.31 -4.22
N ALA A 360 -22.43 -5.48 -4.41
CA ALA A 360 -22.88 -6.71 -3.76
C ALA A 360 -22.68 -6.67 -2.24
N LEU A 361 -21.57 -6.08 -1.77
CA LEU A 361 -21.33 -5.82 -0.35
C LEU A 361 -22.43 -4.92 0.22
N ILE A 362 -22.82 -3.84 -0.48
CA ILE A 362 -23.92 -2.95 -0.06
C ILE A 362 -25.25 -3.71 -0.06
N GLN A 363 -25.54 -4.46 -1.11
CA GLN A 363 -26.77 -5.24 -1.22
C GLN A 363 -26.91 -6.23 -0.06
N ARG A 364 -25.82 -6.90 0.34
CA ARG A 364 -25.87 -7.91 1.39
C ARG A 364 -25.73 -7.31 2.78
N CYS A 365 -24.77 -6.44 3.01
CA CYS A 365 -24.38 -5.98 4.35
C CYS A 365 -24.84 -4.56 4.68
N GLY A 366 -25.37 -3.83 3.70
CA GLY A 366 -25.85 -2.48 3.85
C GLY A 366 -24.78 -1.41 3.62
N MET A 367 -25.25 -0.20 3.33
CA MET A 367 -24.40 0.95 3.07
C MET A 367 -23.49 1.28 4.27
N ILE A 368 -24.00 1.19 5.51
CA ILE A 368 -23.21 1.51 6.71
C ILE A 368 -21.97 0.62 6.80
N PHE A 369 -22.15 -0.69 6.56
CA PHE A 369 -21.06 -1.63 6.57
C PHE A 369 -20.07 -1.38 5.43
N ALA A 370 -20.56 -1.07 4.22
CA ALA A 370 -19.71 -0.75 3.08
C ALA A 370 -18.86 0.53 3.31
N ILE A 371 -19.42 1.54 4.00
CA ILE A 371 -18.68 2.75 4.42
C ILE A 371 -17.60 2.38 5.44
N LEU A 372 -17.90 1.52 6.42
CA LEU A 372 -16.91 1.06 7.40
C LEU A 372 -15.75 0.32 6.72
N VAL A 373 -16.04 -0.52 5.72
CA VAL A 373 -15.02 -1.22 4.92
C VAL A 373 -14.15 -0.22 4.15
N PHE A 374 -14.75 0.80 3.53
CA PHE A 374 -13.98 1.86 2.88
C PHE A 374 -13.10 2.64 3.88
N PHE A 375 -13.60 2.88 5.09
CA PHE A 375 -12.83 3.52 6.15
C PHE A 375 -11.61 2.67 6.57
N ILE A 376 -11.72 1.34 6.58
CA ILE A 376 -10.58 0.45 6.86
C ILE A 376 -9.49 0.58 5.79
N PHE A 377 -9.85 0.72 4.51
CA PHE A 377 -8.87 1.03 3.46
C PHE A 377 -8.19 2.39 3.69
N ILE A 378 -8.94 3.42 4.10
CA ILE A 378 -8.38 4.74 4.45
C ILE A 378 -7.42 4.61 5.64
N LEU A 379 -7.76 3.86 6.69
CA LEU A 379 -6.88 3.64 7.85
C LEU A 379 -5.58 2.93 7.44
N MET A 380 -5.67 1.92 6.58
CA MET A 380 -4.50 1.22 6.03
C MET A 380 -3.62 2.18 5.23
N TRP A 381 -4.23 3.03 4.40
CA TRP A 381 -3.52 4.05 3.63
C TRP A 381 -2.83 5.09 4.53
N LEU A 382 -3.55 5.68 5.48
CA LEU A 382 -3.01 6.67 6.42
C LEU A 382 -1.82 6.12 7.24
N GLU A 383 -1.93 4.88 7.71
CA GLU A 383 -0.84 4.24 8.45
C GLU A 383 0.36 3.95 7.54
N GLY A 384 0.12 3.48 6.31
CA GLY A 384 1.16 3.27 5.31
C GLY A 384 1.91 4.57 4.95
N VAL A 385 1.17 5.65 4.67
CA VAL A 385 1.72 6.98 4.39
C VAL A 385 2.55 7.48 5.57
N ARG A 386 2.01 7.42 6.80
CA ARG A 386 2.72 7.82 8.03
C ARG A 386 4.04 7.05 8.20
N LEU A 387 4.03 5.76 7.91
CA LEU A 387 5.17 4.88 8.09
C LEU A 387 6.26 5.11 7.04
N PHE A 388 5.90 5.05 5.75
CA PHE A 388 6.91 5.04 4.68
C PHE A 388 7.43 6.43 4.36
N ILE A 389 6.65 7.50 4.54
CA ILE A 389 7.16 8.88 4.38
C ILE A 389 8.22 9.21 5.44
N ARG A 390 8.20 8.57 6.62
CA ARG A 390 9.19 8.81 7.69
C ARG A 390 10.43 7.93 7.60
N LYS A 391 10.47 7.00 6.64
CA LYS A 391 11.58 6.05 6.53
C LYS A 391 12.82 6.74 5.95
N GLY A 392 13.98 6.57 6.61
CA GLY A 392 15.22 7.24 6.21
C GLY A 392 15.85 6.72 4.91
N ASP A 393 15.62 5.44 4.58
CA ASP A 393 16.08 4.87 3.31
C ASP A 393 15.09 5.21 2.19
N ARG A 394 15.50 6.10 1.28
CA ARG A 394 14.68 6.66 0.20
C ARG A 394 14.14 5.61 -0.77
N TYR A 395 14.92 4.59 -1.12
CA TYR A 395 14.45 3.55 -2.04
C TYR A 395 13.32 2.75 -1.39
N HIS A 396 13.53 2.35 -0.14
CA HIS A 396 12.54 1.57 0.61
C HIS A 396 11.30 2.42 0.96
N GLN A 397 11.48 3.71 1.20
CA GLN A 397 10.40 4.69 1.29
C GLN A 397 9.58 4.72 -0.01
N ALA A 398 10.24 4.76 -1.17
CA ALA A 398 9.57 4.79 -2.47
C ALA A 398 8.81 3.49 -2.80
N VAL A 399 9.40 2.33 -2.49
CA VAL A 399 8.71 1.04 -2.62
C VAL A 399 7.47 0.98 -1.71
N GLY A 400 7.64 1.32 -0.43
CA GLY A 400 6.54 1.28 0.54
C GLY A 400 5.42 2.26 0.21
N ALA A 401 5.75 3.51 -0.14
CA ALA A 401 4.77 4.50 -0.58
C ALA A 401 4.08 4.05 -1.87
N GLY A 402 4.83 3.57 -2.87
CA GLY A 402 4.27 3.09 -4.12
C GLY A 402 3.22 1.99 -3.94
N PHE A 403 3.49 0.99 -3.09
CA PHE A 403 2.52 -0.07 -2.80
C PHE A 403 1.30 0.41 -2.00
N VAL A 404 1.49 1.34 -1.05
CA VAL A 404 0.38 1.95 -0.30
C VAL A 404 -0.57 2.71 -1.22
N PHE A 405 -0.01 3.56 -2.10
CA PHE A 405 -0.81 4.30 -3.07
C PHE A 405 -1.44 3.37 -4.11
N MET A 406 -0.70 2.36 -4.60
CA MET A 406 -1.26 1.38 -5.53
C MET A 406 -2.50 0.66 -4.97
N LEU A 407 -2.47 0.17 -3.73
CA LEU A 407 -3.64 -0.49 -3.11
C LEU A 407 -4.81 0.49 -2.93
N PHE A 408 -4.51 1.74 -2.57
CA PHE A 408 -5.53 2.76 -2.37
C PHE A 408 -6.15 3.23 -3.68
N ASP A 409 -5.34 3.51 -4.70
CA ASP A 409 -5.78 3.90 -6.03
C ASP A 409 -6.62 2.79 -6.68
N GLN A 410 -6.20 1.53 -6.55
CA GLN A 410 -6.97 0.37 -7.02
C GLN A 410 -8.34 0.31 -6.30
N THR A 411 -8.37 0.54 -4.99
CA THR A 411 -9.61 0.60 -4.20
C THR A 411 -10.52 1.75 -4.63
N LEU A 412 -9.97 2.94 -4.85
CA LEU A 412 -10.74 4.10 -5.30
C LEU A 412 -11.34 3.87 -6.68
N ILE A 413 -10.54 3.38 -7.64
CA ILE A 413 -11.01 3.13 -9.00
C ILE A 413 -12.18 2.13 -9.01
N ILE A 414 -12.07 1.01 -8.29
CA ILE A 414 -13.12 -0.02 -8.33
C ILE A 414 -14.38 0.42 -7.58
N ILE A 415 -14.26 1.11 -6.44
CA ILE A 415 -15.43 1.64 -5.74
C ILE A 415 -16.09 2.74 -6.58
N ALA A 416 -15.33 3.66 -7.17
CA ALA A 416 -15.85 4.69 -8.05
C ALA A 416 -16.52 4.10 -9.30
N GLY A 417 -15.92 3.10 -9.93
CA GLY A 417 -16.47 2.44 -11.12
C GLY A 417 -17.78 1.71 -10.82
N SER A 418 -17.78 0.91 -9.75
CA SER A 418 -18.94 0.09 -9.37
C SER A 418 -20.10 0.89 -8.77
N THR A 419 -19.86 2.09 -8.26
CA THR A 419 -20.90 3.04 -7.81
C THR A 419 -21.37 4.00 -8.92
N GLY A 420 -20.71 3.99 -10.08
CA GLY A 420 -21.06 4.84 -11.23
C GLY A 420 -20.47 6.25 -11.18
N LEU A 421 -19.49 6.54 -10.30
CA LEU A 421 -18.74 7.80 -10.30
C LEU A 421 -17.74 7.90 -11.45
N CYS A 422 -17.28 6.77 -11.99
CA CYS A 422 -16.43 6.68 -13.16
C CYS A 422 -16.80 5.42 -13.97
N PRO A 423 -16.28 5.22 -15.19
CA PRO A 423 -16.61 4.03 -15.97
C PRO A 423 -16.06 2.74 -15.32
N LEU A 424 -16.75 1.62 -15.53
CA LEU A 424 -16.28 0.31 -15.07
C LEU A 424 -14.91 -0.02 -15.69
N THR A 425 -13.97 -0.46 -14.87
CA THR A 425 -12.55 -0.59 -15.23
C THR A 425 -12.05 -2.03 -15.33
N GLY A 426 -12.72 -3.00 -14.72
CA GLY A 426 -12.33 -4.42 -14.75
C GLY A 426 -11.16 -4.79 -13.84
N ILE A 427 -10.87 -3.98 -12.81
CA ILE A 427 -9.89 -4.33 -11.77
C ILE A 427 -10.59 -4.83 -10.52
N THR A 428 -9.87 -5.60 -9.72
CA THR A 428 -10.40 -6.20 -8.50
C THR A 428 -10.31 -5.24 -7.31
N LEU A 429 -11.20 -5.42 -6.33
CA LEU A 429 -11.07 -4.79 -5.02
C LEU A 429 -10.10 -5.62 -4.16
N PRO A 430 -8.97 -5.03 -3.69
CA PRO A 430 -7.98 -5.78 -2.93
C PRO A 430 -8.60 -6.49 -1.71
N PHE A 431 -8.22 -7.74 -1.47
CA PHE A 431 -8.73 -8.62 -0.40
C PHE A 431 -10.20 -9.06 -0.49
N ILE A 432 -11.07 -8.30 -1.16
CA ILE A 432 -12.52 -8.55 -1.14
C ILE A 432 -12.98 -9.32 -2.39
N SER A 433 -12.49 -8.98 -3.58
CA SER A 433 -12.85 -9.70 -4.83
C SER A 433 -12.17 -11.06 -4.93
N SER A 434 -12.82 -12.03 -5.58
CA SER A 434 -12.28 -13.39 -5.83
C SER A 434 -11.45 -13.43 -7.12
N GLY A 435 -10.55 -12.47 -7.31
CA GLY A 435 -9.67 -12.45 -8.48
C GLY A 435 -8.53 -13.44 -8.31
N GLY A 436 -8.49 -14.52 -9.09
CA GLY A 436 -7.51 -15.61 -8.93
C GLY A 436 -6.05 -15.13 -8.79
N SER A 437 -5.47 -14.54 -9.83
CA SER A 437 -4.11 -13.98 -9.78
C SER A 437 -4.04 -12.71 -8.93
N SER A 438 -5.10 -11.91 -8.90
CA SER A 438 -5.09 -10.60 -8.25
C SER A 438 -5.04 -10.66 -6.73
N LEU A 439 -5.74 -11.62 -6.14
CA LEU A 439 -5.68 -11.88 -4.71
C LEU A 439 -4.27 -12.34 -4.32
N VAL A 440 -3.67 -13.27 -5.08
CA VAL A 440 -2.29 -13.74 -4.85
C VAL A 440 -1.30 -12.57 -4.86
N VAL A 441 -1.43 -11.67 -5.84
CA VAL A 441 -0.59 -10.46 -5.93
C VAL A 441 -0.87 -9.49 -4.78
N THR A 442 -2.11 -9.33 -4.35
CA THR A 442 -2.45 -8.47 -3.20
C THR A 442 -1.78 -8.96 -1.91
N PHE A 443 -1.78 -10.28 -1.67
CA PHE A 443 -1.03 -10.90 -0.58
C PHE A 443 0.47 -10.63 -0.71
N MET A 444 1.01 -10.78 -1.92
CA MET A 444 2.41 -10.47 -2.22
C MET A 444 2.78 -9.02 -1.87
N ILE A 445 1.95 -8.06 -2.29
CA ILE A 445 2.13 -6.63 -2.00
C ILE A 445 2.17 -6.37 -0.50
N VAL A 446 1.21 -6.90 0.27
CA VAL A 446 1.21 -6.69 1.72
C VAL A 446 2.37 -7.40 2.42
N GLY A 447 2.77 -8.58 1.96
CA GLY A 447 3.98 -9.26 2.42
C GLY A 447 5.23 -8.38 2.24
N ILE A 448 5.37 -7.75 1.07
CA ILE A 448 6.45 -6.79 0.79
C ILE A 448 6.31 -5.55 1.66
N MET A 449 5.11 -4.96 1.82
CA MET A 449 4.90 -3.79 2.67
C MET A 449 5.29 -4.07 4.14
N ILE A 450 4.96 -5.24 4.67
CA ILE A 450 5.37 -5.64 6.02
C ILE A 450 6.89 -5.82 6.07
N ALA A 451 7.51 -6.45 5.07
CA ALA A 451 8.97 -6.56 4.98
C ALA A 451 9.65 -5.18 4.92
N VAL A 452 9.10 -4.24 4.14
CA VAL A 452 9.58 -2.85 4.08
C VAL A 452 9.33 -2.15 5.41
N SER A 453 8.27 -2.45 6.14
CA SER A 453 8.00 -1.82 7.45
C SER A 453 8.96 -2.26 8.56
N SER A 454 9.71 -3.35 8.35
CA SER A 454 10.59 -3.92 9.36
C SER A 454 11.73 -2.98 9.78
N ASN A 455 12.11 -3.07 11.06
CA ASN A 455 13.28 -2.39 11.64
C ASN A 455 14.61 -3.10 11.31
N VAL A 456 14.63 -4.03 10.36
CA VAL A 456 15.85 -4.70 9.95
C VAL A 456 16.78 -3.65 9.31
N LYS A 457 17.81 -3.24 10.06
CA LYS A 457 18.91 -2.42 9.52
C LYS A 457 19.56 -3.20 8.37
N TRP A 458 19.47 -2.65 7.16
CA TRP A 458 20.14 -3.22 5.99
C TRP A 458 21.65 -3.09 6.20
N LYS A 459 22.29 -4.23 6.49
CA LYS A 459 23.74 -4.31 6.77
C LYS A 459 24.52 -3.76 5.56
N GLY A 460 25.02 -2.53 5.68
CA GLY A 460 25.71 -1.79 4.61
C GLY A 460 25.81 -0.27 4.82
N LEU A 461 24.98 0.33 5.68
CA LEU A 461 25.26 1.69 6.19
C LEU A 461 26.24 1.57 7.36
N THR A 462 27.43 2.14 7.19
CA THR A 462 28.46 2.23 8.22
C THR A 462 27.90 2.86 9.49
N ASP A 463 28.28 2.30 10.64
CA ASP A 463 27.86 2.68 12.00
C ASP A 463 28.18 4.13 12.42
N ASN A 464 28.71 4.96 11.51
CA ASN A 464 29.13 6.34 11.77
C ASN A 464 28.00 7.39 11.64
N GLU A 465 26.77 7.00 11.25
CA GLU A 465 25.66 7.95 11.12
C GLU A 465 24.74 8.01 12.35
N GLU A 466 24.94 7.17 13.38
CA GLU A 466 24.17 7.29 14.64
C GLU A 466 24.45 8.61 15.38
N GLU A 467 25.54 9.31 15.06
CA GLU A 467 25.82 10.67 15.55
C GLU A 467 25.24 11.78 14.63
N PHE A 468 24.85 11.46 13.39
CA PHE A 468 24.21 12.38 12.44
C PHE A 468 22.68 12.49 12.64
N PHE A 469 22.06 11.52 13.32
CA PHE A 469 20.61 11.52 13.60
C PHE A 469 20.15 12.54 14.66
N LYS A 470 21.04 13.43 15.13
CA LYS A 470 20.68 14.53 16.05
C LYS A 470 20.35 15.86 15.38
N GLU A 471 20.50 16.02 14.06
CA GLU A 471 20.20 17.28 13.38
C GLU A 471 19.40 17.08 12.09
N ASN A 472 18.09 16.86 12.20
CA ASN A 472 17.18 17.08 11.08
C ASN A 472 16.62 18.51 11.14
N ALA A 473 16.78 19.28 10.06
CA ALA A 473 16.39 20.70 9.95
C ALA A 473 14.92 21.00 10.26
N VAL A 474 14.04 19.99 10.19
CA VAL A 474 12.63 20.08 10.61
C VAL A 474 12.49 20.05 12.14
N PHE A 475 13.30 19.22 12.83
CA PHE A 475 13.34 19.17 14.28
C PHE A 475 14.00 20.43 14.85
N THR A 476 15.03 20.97 14.22
CA THR A 476 15.65 22.25 14.62
C THR A 476 14.67 23.42 14.46
N LYS A 477 13.86 23.45 13.39
CA LYS A 477 12.80 24.46 13.21
C LYS A 477 11.68 24.32 14.22
N CYS A 478 11.19 23.10 14.48
CA CYS A 478 10.15 22.86 15.49
C CYS A 478 10.65 23.14 16.91
N HIS A 479 11.88 22.75 17.25
CA HIS A 479 12.47 22.96 18.56
C HIS A 479 12.83 24.44 18.80
N ALA A 480 13.28 25.16 17.78
CA ALA A 480 13.47 26.62 17.86
C ALA A 480 12.13 27.34 18.06
N TYR A 481 11.09 26.92 17.35
CA TYR A 481 9.74 27.47 17.49
C TYR A 481 9.12 27.18 18.87
N LEU A 482 9.26 25.94 19.36
CA LEU A 482 8.76 25.55 20.69
C LEU A 482 9.55 26.21 21.83
N ARG A 483 10.85 26.42 21.69
CA ARG A 483 11.67 27.14 22.67
C ARG A 483 11.28 28.63 22.69
N HIS A 484 11.08 29.26 21.53
CA HIS A 484 10.58 30.63 21.44
C HIS A 484 9.18 30.81 22.03
N LEU A 485 8.29 29.82 21.86
CA LEU A 485 6.97 29.80 22.51
C LEU A 485 7.09 29.64 24.02
N ASN A 486 7.97 28.76 24.51
CA ASN A 486 8.17 28.56 25.94
C ASN A 486 8.84 29.76 26.63
N ASP A 487 9.63 30.55 25.90
CA ASP A 487 10.29 31.76 26.41
C ASP A 487 9.39 33.01 26.33
N HIS A 488 8.25 32.96 25.62
CA HIS A 488 7.33 34.10 25.45
C HIS A 488 5.93 33.87 26.01
N ILE A 489 5.61 32.65 26.45
CA ILE A 489 4.41 32.38 27.23
C ILE A 489 4.81 32.55 28.70
N PRO A 490 4.37 33.62 29.40
CA PRO A 490 4.57 33.71 30.84
C PRO A 490 3.81 32.54 31.47
N HIS A 491 4.53 31.61 32.08
CA HIS A 491 3.92 30.60 32.94
C HIS A 491 3.44 31.33 34.20
N PRO A 492 2.12 31.49 34.44
CA PRO A 492 1.68 31.91 35.77
C PRO A 492 2.12 30.82 36.75
N ASP A 493 2.79 31.22 37.83
CA ASP A 493 3.42 30.33 38.83
C ASP A 493 2.52 29.15 39.24
N VAL A 494 2.68 28.00 38.57
CA VAL A 494 2.06 26.73 38.94
C VAL A 494 2.57 26.26 40.32
N ARG A 495 3.68 26.85 40.81
CA ARG A 495 4.14 26.70 42.20
C ARG A 495 3.26 27.40 43.23
N ALA A 496 2.54 28.48 42.87
CA ALA A 496 1.60 29.16 43.78
C ALA A 496 0.28 28.39 43.94
N ALA A 497 -0.13 27.60 42.93
CA ALA A 497 -1.31 26.75 42.99
C ALA A 497 -1.07 25.45 43.78
N ALA A 498 0.14 24.88 43.69
CA ALA A 498 0.51 23.67 44.44
C ALA A 498 0.68 23.92 45.96
N GLY A 499 0.98 25.16 46.38
CA GLY A 499 1.10 25.54 47.80
C GLY A 499 -0.23 25.67 48.55
N ARG A 500 -1.34 25.97 47.83
CA ARG A 500 -2.67 26.14 48.46
C ARG A 500 -3.41 24.82 48.73
N LEU A 501 -2.97 23.72 48.12
CA LEU A 501 -3.54 22.38 48.34
C LEU A 501 -2.85 21.59 49.47
N ARG A 502 -1.80 22.14 50.09
CA ARG A 502 -1.11 21.52 51.25
C ARG A 502 -1.35 22.24 52.60
N GLY A 503 -2.17 23.29 52.63
CA GLY A 503 -2.42 24.11 53.82
C GLY A 503 -3.72 23.82 54.58
N GLY A 504 -4.24 22.59 54.51
CA GLY A 504 -5.53 22.21 55.11
C GLY A 504 -5.47 20.94 55.96
N ARG A 505 -4.59 20.92 56.98
CA ARG A 505 -4.64 20.00 58.13
C ARG A 505 -3.83 20.60 59.29
N GLN A 506 -4.47 21.49 60.04
CA GLN A 506 -4.29 21.58 61.50
C GLN A 506 -4.97 20.31 62.08
N THR A 507 -4.57 19.65 63.15
CA THR A 507 -3.81 19.97 64.37
C THR A 507 -3.62 18.63 65.10
N GLU A 508 -2.50 18.42 65.81
CA GLU A 508 -2.49 18.00 67.23
C GLU A 508 -1.09 17.57 67.71
N ALA A 509 -0.76 18.08 68.90
CA ALA A 509 0.14 17.54 69.93
C ALA A 509 1.68 17.46 69.67
N GLY A 510 2.38 18.41 70.31
CA GLY A 510 3.35 18.04 71.34
C GLY A 510 4.86 18.09 71.04
N GLY A 511 5.56 19.07 71.63
CA GLY A 511 6.79 18.78 72.37
C GLY A 511 8.16 19.19 71.78
N LYS A 512 8.67 20.30 72.34
CA LYS A 512 10.09 20.55 72.74
C LYS A 512 11.23 20.54 71.70
N GLY A 513 11.77 21.74 71.42
CA GLY A 513 13.08 22.14 71.98
C GLY A 513 14.33 22.26 71.09
N LYS A 514 14.98 23.44 71.21
CA LYS A 514 16.41 23.82 70.98
C LYS A 514 16.80 24.24 69.54
N HIS A 515 17.04 25.54 69.28
CA HIS A 515 18.33 26.28 69.35
C HIS A 515 19.45 25.61 68.53
N VAL A 516 20.11 26.26 67.57
CA VAL A 516 21.15 27.30 67.77
C VAL A 516 21.37 28.12 66.47
N SER A 517 21.62 29.43 66.65
CA SER A 517 22.09 30.39 65.63
C SER A 517 23.58 30.70 65.81
N LYS A 518 24.27 31.15 64.74
CA LYS A 518 25.31 32.23 64.66
C LYS A 518 26.01 32.10 63.29
N GLY A 519 26.13 33.12 62.43
CA GLY A 519 26.90 34.36 62.60
C GLY A 519 28.39 34.05 62.30
N ILE A 520 29.11 34.67 61.36
CA ILE A 520 29.55 36.08 61.30
C ILE A 520 30.26 36.34 59.93
N ARG A 521 30.44 37.63 59.65
CA ARG A 521 30.74 38.37 58.41
C ARG A 521 32.28 38.61 58.21
N PRO A 522 32.80 39.56 57.39
CA PRO A 522 33.77 39.29 56.29
C PRO A 522 35.12 40.06 56.35
N GLY A 523 36.01 39.85 55.36
CA GLY A 523 36.89 40.91 54.82
C GLY A 523 38.42 40.68 54.78
N GLN A 524 39.03 41.27 53.74
CA GLN A 524 40.42 41.74 53.57
C GLN A 524 41.52 40.83 52.95
N ASN A 525 41.84 41.18 51.69
CA ASN A 525 43.12 41.73 51.17
C ASN A 525 44.48 40.98 51.18
N PHE A 526 45.18 41.20 50.04
CA PHE A 526 46.63 41.15 49.74
C PHE A 526 47.35 39.81 49.49
N GLY A 527 47.93 39.69 48.28
CA GLY A 527 49.39 39.61 48.17
C GLY A 527 50.07 38.34 47.64
N SER A 528 50.26 38.30 46.31
CA SER A 528 51.54 37.97 45.63
C SER A 528 51.90 36.53 45.17
N ARG A 529 52.31 36.53 43.87
CA ARG A 529 53.36 35.75 43.17
C ARG A 529 53.16 34.27 42.79
N GLY A 530 53.15 34.06 41.46
CA GLY A 530 53.45 32.80 40.77
C GLY A 530 53.49 32.99 39.24
N LYS A 531 54.71 33.10 38.66
CA LYS A 531 55.02 33.40 37.25
C LYS A 531 54.80 32.21 36.29
N HIS A 532 54.39 32.51 35.04
CA HIS A 532 54.92 32.04 33.72
C HIS A 532 53.76 31.91 32.69
N SER A 533 53.54 32.83 31.73
CA SER A 533 54.30 33.28 30.55
C SER A 533 54.24 32.37 29.30
N ARG A 534 53.44 32.76 28.29
CA ARG A 534 53.76 32.95 26.85
C ARG A 534 52.43 33.27 26.09
N VAL A 535 52.14 34.49 25.58
CA VAL A 535 52.76 35.30 24.48
C VAL A 535 52.59 34.58 23.12
N VAL A 536 52.05 35.13 22.01
CA VAL A 536 51.52 36.45 21.59
C VAL A 536 50.82 36.29 20.21
N ARG A 537 49.86 37.19 19.90
CA ARG A 537 49.29 37.49 18.56
C ARG A 537 50.27 38.31 17.69
N LYS A 538 50.35 38.09 16.37
CA LYS A 538 50.55 39.11 15.30
C LYS A 538 50.38 38.42 13.93
N ALA A 539 49.42 38.76 13.07
CA ALA A 539 49.25 39.94 12.21
C ALA A 539 50.19 39.96 10.97
N GLY A 540 49.57 40.05 9.78
CA GLY A 540 50.19 40.31 8.46
C GLY A 540 49.41 39.60 7.34
N LYS A 541 48.36 40.18 6.73
CA LYS A 541 48.36 41.07 5.54
C LYS A 541 49.45 40.79 4.48
N GLN A 542 49.07 40.21 3.35
CA GLN A 542 49.23 40.68 1.95
C GLN A 542 48.77 39.54 1.00
N LYS A 543 47.70 39.70 0.23
CA LYS A 543 47.60 40.29 -1.13
C LYS A 543 48.29 39.48 -2.25
N ASN A 544 47.42 38.98 -3.14
CA ASN A 544 47.47 39.04 -4.61
C ASN A 544 48.30 38.02 -5.42
N VAL A 545 47.57 37.47 -6.42
CA VAL A 545 48.00 37.05 -7.78
C VAL A 545 48.82 35.74 -7.78
N GLN A 546 48.44 34.68 -8.47
CA GLN A 546 47.81 34.51 -9.79
C GLN A 546 47.06 33.18 -9.85
#